data_AF-A0A4R3XTG7-F1
#
_entry.id   AF-A0A4R3XTG7-F1
#
_cell.length_a   1.000
_cell.length_b   1.000
_cell.length_c   1.000
_cell.angle_alpha   90.00
_cell.angle_beta   90.00
_cell.angle_gamma   90.00
#
_symmetry.space_group_name_H-M   'P 1'
#
loop_
_entity.id
_entity.type
_entity.pdbx_description
1 polymer ?
#
loop_
_entity_poly.entity_id
_entity_poly.type
_entity_poly.pdbx_seq_one_letter_code
_entity_poly.pdbx_strand_id
1 'polypeptide(L)'
;MVFDSLTKALEDWFDTPLEALPEMQKKRVETDFFPIPWSDLSPDQRRSVAAQLDYQHDPATEKDREFWWEFFEHKAGIKKAINNWETISAPTASDLDKKETRLAELRRELTVMEQKERNSRGNYLVHWSKRPKASPTSDKAVYIPYPKTLKLLSDRLNASPEEIATWIWMGPNEGGLAAYMNANELETPQRFYFDYFMGTDYLAPLMACWFLADDVSNFQPNDRYITGKTLIERWSKQPGIQPEAYIRAKITESRLLDLHPTMGGTQWTRDETWPPKETALFLLTHVAHIEIEDFGEDVTKKLSSSDLLPVIIKPSGHLNHDLQMQQRANEIATEIFTSTKRLPTKDKVANKLALELKISVDTVLRRIRVEWKIKSPPKFQIHPK
;
A
#
# COMPACT_ATOMS: atom_id res chain seq x y z
N MET A 1 15.24 3.06 -34.61
CA MET A 1 14.95 1.62 -34.64
C MET A 1 13.49 1.44 -35.06
N VAL A 2 13.04 0.25 -35.44
CA VAL A 2 11.59 0.01 -35.61
C VAL A 2 10.98 -0.20 -34.21
N PHE A 3 9.84 0.42 -33.94
CA PHE A 3 9.11 0.19 -32.69
C PHE A 3 8.49 -1.21 -32.68
N ASP A 4 8.71 -1.95 -31.59
CA ASP A 4 8.25 -3.33 -31.41
C ASP A 4 7.17 -3.36 -30.31
N SER A 5 5.93 -3.58 -30.71
CA SER A 5 4.75 -3.52 -29.84
C SER A 5 4.62 -4.75 -28.96
N LEU A 6 4.65 -4.54 -27.63
CA LEU A 6 4.39 -5.53 -26.59
C LEU A 6 3.02 -6.18 -26.76
N THR A 7 2.00 -5.39 -27.10
CA THR A 7 0.64 -5.91 -27.33
C THR A 7 0.64 -6.95 -28.43
N LYS A 8 1.26 -6.65 -29.58
CA LYS A 8 1.36 -7.58 -30.73
C LYS A 8 2.25 -8.79 -30.44
N ALA A 9 3.32 -8.63 -29.68
CA ALA A 9 4.27 -9.71 -29.38
C ALA A 9 3.78 -10.69 -28.30
N LEU A 10 2.80 -10.28 -27.49
CA LEU A 10 2.26 -11.04 -26.36
C LEU A 10 0.78 -11.43 -26.54
N GLU A 11 0.17 -11.14 -27.70
CA GLU A 11 -1.27 -11.31 -27.98
C GLU A 11 -1.80 -12.73 -27.67
N ASP A 12 -1.11 -13.76 -28.15
CA ASP A 12 -1.41 -15.18 -27.89
C ASP A 12 -0.98 -15.65 -26.47
N TRP A 13 -0.22 -14.82 -25.75
CA TRP A 13 0.55 -15.20 -24.57
C TRP A 13 0.02 -14.60 -23.27
N PHE A 14 -0.84 -13.57 -23.32
CA PHE A 14 -1.36 -12.88 -22.14
C PHE A 14 -2.05 -13.79 -21.10
N ASP A 15 -2.65 -14.88 -21.55
CA ASP A 15 -3.35 -15.87 -20.73
C ASP A 15 -2.39 -16.95 -20.15
N THR A 16 -1.11 -16.93 -20.54
CA THR A 16 -0.07 -17.90 -20.16
C THR A 16 0.73 -17.44 -18.93
N PRO A 17 1.04 -18.32 -17.95
CA PRO A 17 1.92 -17.98 -16.82
C PRO A 17 3.40 -17.84 -17.26
N LEU A 18 4.19 -17.10 -16.48
CA LEU A 18 5.57 -16.69 -16.84
C LEU A 18 6.49 -17.88 -17.13
N GLU A 19 6.28 -18.99 -16.43
CA GLU A 19 7.04 -20.24 -16.52
C GLU A 19 6.75 -21.04 -17.80
N ALA A 20 5.63 -20.76 -18.46
CA ALA A 20 5.20 -21.41 -19.71
C ALA A 20 5.36 -20.51 -20.95
N LEU A 21 5.85 -19.26 -20.78
CA LEU A 21 6.22 -18.41 -21.90
C LEU A 21 7.49 -18.93 -22.60
N PRO A 22 7.60 -18.85 -23.94
CA PRO A 22 8.85 -19.08 -24.63
C PRO A 22 9.91 -18.05 -24.20
N GLU A 23 11.18 -18.44 -24.19
CA GLU A 23 12.30 -17.66 -23.62
C GLU A 23 12.38 -16.20 -24.13
N MET A 24 12.00 -15.96 -25.39
CA MET A 24 11.98 -14.62 -25.98
C MET A 24 10.87 -13.73 -25.37
N GLN A 25 9.63 -14.23 -25.32
CA GLN A 25 8.50 -13.57 -24.66
C GLN A 25 8.75 -13.40 -23.16
N LYS A 26 9.29 -14.43 -22.52
CA LYS A 26 9.63 -14.40 -21.09
C LYS A 26 10.62 -13.30 -20.76
N LYS A 27 11.77 -13.25 -21.45
CA LYS A 27 12.78 -12.20 -21.25
C LYS A 27 12.21 -10.80 -21.50
N ARG A 28 11.35 -10.65 -22.52
CA ARG A 28 10.68 -9.40 -22.85
C ARG A 28 9.77 -8.93 -21.72
N VAL A 29 8.91 -9.83 -21.23
CA VAL A 29 8.05 -9.59 -20.05
C VAL A 29 8.88 -9.25 -18.82
N GLU A 30 9.94 -9.99 -18.51
CA GLU A 30 10.85 -9.72 -17.37
C GLU A 30 11.57 -8.36 -17.47
N THR A 31 11.77 -7.84 -18.69
CA THR A 31 12.42 -6.54 -18.93
C THR A 31 11.42 -5.38 -18.91
N ASP A 32 10.34 -5.50 -19.68
CA ASP A 32 9.50 -4.36 -20.06
C ASP A 32 8.33 -4.13 -19.09
N PHE A 33 7.90 -5.15 -18.34
CA PHE A 33 6.85 -4.98 -17.32
C PHE A 33 7.41 -4.55 -15.95
N PHE A 34 8.73 -4.56 -15.74
CA PHE A 34 9.36 -4.18 -14.48
C PHE A 34 8.96 -2.73 -14.07
N PRO A 35 8.52 -2.47 -12.83
CA PRO A 35 8.61 -3.33 -11.63
C PRO A 35 7.39 -4.23 -11.36
N ILE A 36 6.42 -4.32 -12.27
CA ILE A 36 5.14 -5.02 -12.07
C ILE A 36 5.27 -6.50 -12.50
N PRO A 37 5.20 -7.49 -11.59
CA PRO A 37 5.37 -8.90 -11.97
C PRO A 37 4.23 -9.42 -12.83
N TRP A 38 4.54 -10.14 -13.92
CA TRP A 38 3.55 -10.80 -14.78
C TRP A 38 2.66 -11.81 -14.04
N SER A 39 3.19 -12.45 -13.01
CA SER A 39 2.46 -13.32 -12.09
C SER A 39 1.32 -12.62 -11.36
N ASP A 40 1.46 -11.33 -11.11
CA ASP A 40 0.60 -10.56 -10.21
C ASP A 40 -0.51 -9.81 -10.99
N LEU A 41 -0.52 -9.97 -12.32
CA LEU A 41 -1.50 -9.42 -13.24
C LEU A 41 -2.38 -10.52 -13.84
N SER A 42 -3.69 -10.31 -13.87
CA SER A 42 -4.62 -11.10 -14.70
C SER A 42 -4.43 -10.81 -16.20
N PRO A 43 -4.91 -11.67 -17.13
CA PRO A 43 -4.71 -11.49 -18.57
C PRO A 43 -5.21 -10.13 -19.10
N ASP A 44 -6.38 -9.66 -18.64
CA ASP A 44 -6.89 -8.30 -18.92
C ASP A 44 -5.92 -7.20 -18.47
N GLN A 45 -5.34 -7.33 -17.27
CA GLN A 45 -4.37 -6.36 -16.77
C GLN A 45 -3.05 -6.42 -17.55
N ARG A 46 -2.58 -7.61 -17.95
CA ARG A 46 -1.38 -7.76 -18.78
C ARG A 46 -1.57 -7.11 -20.15
N ARG A 47 -2.73 -7.32 -20.80
CA ARG A 47 -3.14 -6.66 -22.03
C ARG A 47 -3.16 -5.13 -21.87
N SER A 48 -3.73 -4.63 -20.77
CA SER A 48 -3.78 -3.19 -20.48
C SER A 48 -2.40 -2.58 -20.20
N VAL A 49 -1.50 -3.28 -19.51
CA VAL A 49 -0.13 -2.80 -19.24
C VAL A 49 0.71 -2.81 -20.51
N ALA A 50 0.62 -3.86 -21.35
CA ALA A 50 1.26 -3.86 -22.67
C ALA A 50 0.80 -2.70 -23.55
N ALA A 51 -0.50 -2.39 -23.58
CA ALA A 51 -1.05 -1.27 -24.34
C ALA A 51 -0.58 0.11 -23.79
N GLN A 52 -0.39 0.24 -22.47
CA GLN A 52 0.16 1.45 -21.85
C GLN A 52 1.66 1.62 -22.17
N LEU A 53 2.46 0.56 -22.06
CA LEU A 53 3.87 0.56 -22.41
C LEU A 53 4.07 0.82 -23.91
N ASP A 54 3.21 0.29 -24.77
CA ASP A 54 3.21 0.60 -26.20
C ASP A 54 2.90 2.08 -26.44
N TYR A 55 1.85 2.63 -25.83
CA TYR A 55 1.52 4.05 -25.95
C TYR A 55 2.64 4.97 -25.42
N GLN A 56 3.41 4.54 -24.42
CA GLN A 56 4.56 5.27 -23.89
C GLN A 56 5.80 5.24 -24.78
N HIS A 57 6.05 4.14 -25.50
CA HIS A 57 7.29 3.93 -26.24
C HIS A 57 7.16 4.03 -27.77
N ASP A 58 5.95 4.02 -28.34
CA ASP A 58 5.73 4.25 -29.77
C ASP A 58 6.07 5.71 -30.15
N PRO A 59 6.98 5.96 -31.11
CA PRO A 59 7.21 7.31 -31.63
C PRO A 59 5.98 7.90 -32.34
N ALA A 60 5.04 7.08 -32.82
CA ALA A 60 3.84 7.56 -33.51
C ALA A 60 2.85 8.29 -32.57
N THR A 61 2.85 7.97 -31.27
CA THR A 61 2.02 8.63 -30.25
C THR A 61 2.73 9.77 -29.53
N GLU A 62 3.99 10.05 -29.85
CA GLU A 62 4.83 11.06 -29.17
C GLU A 62 4.17 12.44 -29.08
N LYS A 63 3.64 12.94 -30.21
CA LYS A 63 2.95 14.24 -30.27
C LYS A 63 1.63 14.29 -29.49
N ASP A 64 0.99 13.15 -29.32
CA ASP A 64 -0.23 13.04 -28.50
C ASP A 64 0.18 13.04 -27.01
N ARG A 65 1.25 12.31 -26.62
CA ARG A 65 1.85 12.39 -25.27
C ARG A 65 2.27 13.81 -24.91
N GLU A 66 3.00 14.50 -25.79
CA GLU A 66 3.40 15.91 -25.62
C GLU A 66 2.18 16.80 -25.39
N PHE A 67 1.17 16.69 -26.25
CA PHE A 67 -0.05 17.50 -26.14
C PHE A 67 -0.87 17.20 -24.88
N TRP A 68 -0.99 15.94 -24.42
CA TRP A 68 -1.64 15.64 -23.12
C TRP A 68 -0.78 16.08 -21.93
N TRP A 69 0.56 16.04 -22.03
CA TRP A 69 1.46 16.59 -21.00
C TRP A 69 1.28 18.10 -20.85
N GLU A 70 1.44 18.88 -21.92
CA GLU A 70 1.24 20.34 -21.92
C GLU A 70 -0.16 20.71 -21.41
N PHE A 71 -1.19 19.95 -21.83
CA PHE A 71 -2.56 20.15 -21.38
C PHE A 71 -2.73 19.96 -19.87
N PHE A 72 -2.13 18.92 -19.28
CA PHE A 72 -2.21 18.69 -17.83
C PHE A 72 -1.34 19.66 -17.03
N GLU A 73 -0.15 20.04 -17.51
CA GLU A 73 0.66 21.11 -16.89
C GLU A 73 -0.08 22.45 -16.89
N HIS A 74 -0.68 22.84 -18.02
CA HIS A 74 -1.46 24.09 -18.09
C HIS A 74 -2.68 24.05 -17.16
N LYS A 75 -3.40 22.91 -17.10
CA LYS A 75 -4.52 22.71 -16.18
C LYS A 75 -4.10 22.82 -14.70
N ALA A 76 -2.92 22.27 -14.35
CA ALA A 76 -2.35 22.39 -13.01
C ALA A 76 -1.91 23.84 -12.71
N GLY A 77 -1.31 24.53 -13.69
CA GLY A 77 -0.97 25.95 -13.61
C GLY A 77 -2.18 26.84 -13.32
N ILE A 78 -3.30 26.62 -14.02
CA ILE A 78 -4.57 27.34 -13.77
C ILE A 78 -5.09 27.06 -12.35
N LYS A 79 -5.10 25.80 -11.88
CA LYS A 79 -5.52 25.46 -10.51
C LYS A 79 -4.65 26.16 -9.46
N LYS A 80 -3.32 26.18 -9.66
CA LYS A 80 -2.38 26.92 -8.79
C LYS A 80 -2.62 28.43 -8.83
N ALA A 81 -2.91 28.99 -10.01
CA ALA A 81 -3.24 30.40 -10.16
C ALA A 81 -4.53 30.78 -9.43
N ILE A 82 -5.58 29.94 -9.50
CA ILE A 82 -6.85 30.15 -8.77
C ILE A 82 -6.58 30.22 -7.25
N ASN A 83 -5.90 29.23 -6.69
CA ASN A 83 -5.57 29.20 -5.25
C ASN A 83 -4.73 30.42 -4.81
N ASN A 84 -3.77 30.85 -5.64
CA ASN A 84 -2.98 32.06 -5.38
C ASN A 84 -3.85 33.33 -5.42
N TRP A 85 -4.76 33.48 -6.38
CA TRP A 85 -5.66 34.62 -6.45
C TRP A 85 -6.71 34.62 -5.33
N GLU A 86 -7.19 33.46 -4.90
CA GLU A 86 -8.09 33.30 -3.75
C GLU A 86 -7.42 33.75 -2.44
N THR A 87 -6.12 33.47 -2.26
CA THR A 87 -5.35 33.83 -1.06
C THR A 87 -4.78 35.26 -1.05
N ILE A 88 -4.65 35.92 -2.20
CA ILE A 88 -4.23 37.34 -2.27
C ILE A 88 -5.26 38.26 -1.57
N SER A 89 -4.79 39.12 -0.68
CA SER A 89 -5.61 40.15 -0.02
C SER A 89 -5.99 41.27 -0.99
N ALA A 90 -7.24 41.72 -0.94
CA ALA A 90 -7.79 42.80 -1.77
C ALA A 90 -8.27 43.96 -0.87
N PRO A 91 -7.38 44.91 -0.51
CA PRO A 91 -7.68 45.94 0.49
C PRO A 91 -8.53 47.10 -0.04
N THR A 92 -8.75 47.21 -1.35
CA THR A 92 -9.64 48.19 -1.97
C THR A 92 -10.70 47.52 -2.84
N ALA A 93 -11.84 48.18 -3.04
CA ALA A 93 -12.90 47.68 -3.92
C ALA A 93 -12.42 47.48 -5.38
N SER A 94 -11.46 48.29 -5.86
CA SER A 94 -10.87 48.12 -7.20
C SER A 94 -9.96 46.89 -7.29
N ASP A 95 -9.31 46.50 -6.19
CA ASP A 95 -8.48 45.29 -6.17
C ASP A 95 -9.31 44.03 -5.98
N LEU A 96 -10.46 44.14 -5.31
CA LEU A 96 -11.46 43.08 -5.22
C LEU A 96 -12.08 42.80 -6.61
N ASP A 97 -12.52 43.83 -7.32
CA ASP A 97 -13.07 43.73 -8.69
C ASP A 97 -12.09 43.07 -9.68
N LYS A 98 -10.80 43.45 -9.64
CA LYS A 98 -9.73 42.79 -10.42
C LYS A 98 -9.57 41.32 -10.03
N LYS A 99 -9.54 41.01 -8.73
CA LYS A 99 -9.40 39.64 -8.20
C LYS A 99 -10.57 38.76 -8.63
N GLU A 100 -11.81 39.23 -8.47
CA GLU A 100 -13.02 38.50 -8.85
C GLU A 100 -13.10 38.29 -10.36
N THR A 101 -12.78 39.33 -11.16
CA THR A 101 -12.66 39.22 -12.62
C THR A 101 -11.64 38.14 -13.01
N ARG A 102 -10.42 38.17 -12.45
CA ARG A 102 -9.37 37.22 -12.81
C ARG A 102 -9.69 35.78 -12.35
N LEU A 103 -10.35 35.62 -11.20
CA LEU A 103 -10.85 34.31 -10.75
C LEU A 103 -11.97 33.78 -11.66
N ALA A 104 -12.87 34.65 -12.13
CA ALA A 104 -13.93 34.27 -13.07
C ALA A 104 -13.37 33.84 -14.44
N GLU A 105 -12.29 34.47 -14.92
CA GLU A 105 -11.56 34.03 -16.11
C GLU A 105 -10.93 32.64 -15.92
N LEU A 106 -10.10 32.47 -14.88
CA LEU A 106 -9.37 31.22 -14.64
C LEU A 106 -10.31 30.02 -14.39
N ARG A 107 -11.42 30.23 -13.66
CA ARG A 107 -12.44 29.20 -13.45
C ARG A 107 -13.18 28.83 -14.75
N ARG A 108 -13.44 29.81 -15.64
CA ARG A 108 -14.03 29.59 -16.97
C ARG A 108 -13.07 28.77 -17.85
N GLU A 109 -11.80 29.13 -17.86
CA GLU A 109 -10.75 28.44 -18.61
C GLU A 109 -10.58 26.98 -18.15
N LEU A 110 -10.50 26.76 -16.83
CA LEU A 110 -10.49 25.42 -16.23
C LEU A 110 -11.72 24.60 -16.64
N THR A 111 -12.92 25.21 -16.65
CA THR A 111 -14.16 24.54 -17.06
C THR A 111 -14.12 24.10 -18.53
N VAL A 112 -13.57 24.94 -19.42
CA VAL A 112 -13.39 24.62 -20.85
C VAL A 112 -12.39 23.47 -21.02
N MET A 113 -11.27 23.47 -20.28
CA MET A 113 -10.33 22.35 -20.29
C MET A 113 -10.99 21.07 -19.76
N GLU A 114 -11.71 21.13 -18.64
CA GLU A 114 -12.40 19.96 -18.07
C GLU A 114 -13.53 19.43 -18.99
N GLN A 115 -14.11 20.25 -19.86
CA GLN A 115 -14.98 19.78 -20.93
C GLN A 115 -14.19 19.16 -22.10
N LYS A 116 -13.06 19.75 -22.51
CA LYS A 116 -12.19 19.19 -23.57
C LYS A 116 -11.66 17.80 -23.18
N GLU A 117 -11.20 17.64 -21.94
CA GLU A 117 -10.78 16.36 -21.38
C GLU A 117 -11.91 15.32 -21.44
N ARG A 118 -13.10 15.66 -20.94
CA ARG A 118 -14.28 14.78 -20.97
C ARG A 118 -14.67 14.36 -22.39
N ASN A 119 -14.58 15.27 -23.36
CA ASN A 119 -14.88 14.96 -24.76
C ASN A 119 -13.81 14.06 -25.41
N SER A 120 -12.53 14.20 -25.02
CA SER A 120 -11.41 13.43 -25.60
C SER A 120 -11.14 12.07 -24.93
N ARG A 121 -11.72 11.79 -23.75
CA ARG A 121 -11.62 10.49 -23.06
C ARG A 121 -12.07 9.27 -23.87
N GLY A 122 -12.78 9.46 -24.99
CA GLY A 122 -13.10 8.39 -25.94
C GLY A 122 -11.88 7.81 -26.69
N ASN A 123 -10.78 8.57 -26.81
CA ASN A 123 -9.58 8.17 -27.56
C ASN A 123 -8.38 7.83 -26.65
N TYR A 124 -8.40 8.24 -25.38
CA TYR A 124 -7.26 8.12 -24.44
C TYR A 124 -7.09 6.71 -23.82
N LEU A 125 -7.89 5.73 -24.21
CA LEU A 125 -7.91 4.39 -23.61
C LEU A 125 -8.09 3.28 -24.66
N VAL A 126 -6.96 2.83 -25.22
CA VAL A 126 -6.89 1.57 -25.97
C VAL A 126 -7.23 0.44 -24.98
N HIS A 127 -8.45 -0.10 -25.12
CA HIS A 127 -8.98 -1.19 -24.31
C HIS A 127 -8.80 -1.05 -22.78
N TRP A 128 -9.46 -0.06 -22.18
CA TRP A 128 -10.01 -0.32 -20.84
C TRP A 128 -11.10 -1.37 -21.00
N SER A 129 -10.78 -2.64 -20.68
CA SER A 129 -11.74 -3.74 -20.74
C SER A 129 -13.02 -3.31 -20.02
N LYS A 130 -14.18 -3.42 -20.69
CA LYS A 130 -15.47 -3.27 -20.02
C LYS A 130 -15.52 -4.34 -18.93
N ARG A 131 -15.25 -3.94 -17.68
CA ARG A 131 -15.31 -4.84 -16.52
C ARG A 131 -16.57 -5.68 -16.63
N PRO A 132 -16.52 -7.01 -16.39
CA PRO A 132 -17.71 -7.83 -16.40
C PRO A 132 -18.80 -7.14 -15.58
N LYS A 133 -19.97 -6.88 -16.20
CA LYS A 133 -21.12 -6.40 -15.45
C LYS A 133 -21.38 -7.45 -14.37
N ALA A 134 -21.30 -7.06 -13.10
CA ALA A 134 -21.78 -7.91 -12.02
C ALA A 134 -23.23 -8.28 -12.34
N SER A 135 -23.55 -9.57 -12.33
CA SER A 135 -24.88 -10.05 -12.73
C SER A 135 -25.95 -9.39 -11.85
N PRO A 136 -27.05 -8.87 -12.42
CA PRO A 136 -27.95 -7.97 -11.71
C PRO A 136 -28.90 -8.72 -10.75
N THR A 137 -28.40 -9.03 -9.56
CA THR A 137 -29.13 -9.49 -8.36
C THR A 137 -28.38 -8.97 -7.13
N SER A 138 -28.98 -8.27 -6.17
CA SER A 138 -30.30 -7.62 -6.09
C SER A 138 -30.21 -6.47 -5.07
N ASP A 139 -31.19 -5.57 -5.04
CA ASP A 139 -31.20 -4.28 -4.31
C ASP A 139 -30.14 -3.25 -4.76
N LYS A 140 -30.41 -1.96 -4.50
CA LYS A 140 -29.45 -0.88 -4.76
C LYS A 140 -28.41 -0.85 -3.65
N ALA A 141 -27.14 -0.88 -4.02
CA ALA A 141 -26.02 -0.74 -3.08
C ALA A 141 -26.17 0.51 -2.20
N VAL A 142 -26.38 0.31 -0.90
CA VAL A 142 -26.60 1.39 0.07
C VAL A 142 -25.25 1.91 0.55
N TYR A 143 -24.95 3.16 0.27
CA TYR A 143 -23.74 3.82 0.75
C TYR A 143 -24.03 4.67 2.01
N ILE A 144 -23.06 4.68 2.94
CA ILE A 144 -23.09 5.50 4.16
C ILE A 144 -21.82 6.39 4.25
N PRO A 145 -21.94 7.63 4.75
CA PRO A 145 -20.81 8.56 4.82
C PRO A 145 -19.91 8.26 6.02
N TYR A 146 -18.64 8.66 5.92
CA TYR A 146 -17.61 8.40 6.94
C TYR A 146 -18.03 8.64 8.40
N PRO A 147 -18.70 9.74 8.80
CA PRO A 147 -19.10 9.92 10.21
C PRO A 147 -20.06 8.84 10.74
N LYS A 148 -20.89 8.24 9.87
CA LYS A 148 -21.76 7.11 10.22
C LYS A 148 -20.97 5.79 10.28
N THR A 149 -20.05 5.59 9.34
CA THR A 149 -19.12 4.44 9.35
C THR A 149 -18.25 4.43 10.60
N LEU A 150 -17.62 5.56 10.93
CA LEU A 150 -16.84 5.75 12.15
C LEU A 150 -17.67 5.39 13.38
N LYS A 151 -18.87 5.97 13.53
CA LYS A 151 -19.74 5.61 14.67
C LYS A 151 -20.01 4.11 14.75
N LEU A 152 -20.42 3.46 13.66
CA LEU A 152 -20.76 2.03 13.67
C LEU A 152 -19.55 1.13 14.01
N LEU A 153 -18.34 1.49 13.56
CA LEU A 153 -17.12 0.75 13.85
C LEU A 153 -16.54 1.07 15.24
N SER A 154 -16.70 2.30 15.74
CA SER A 154 -16.41 2.65 17.13
C SER A 154 -17.35 1.93 18.10
N ASP A 155 -18.67 1.99 17.88
CA ASP A 155 -19.70 1.35 18.71
C ASP A 155 -19.52 -0.18 18.80
N ARG A 156 -19.03 -0.84 17.72
CA ARG A 156 -18.92 -2.31 17.64
C ARG A 156 -17.51 -2.87 17.88
N LEU A 157 -16.46 -2.17 17.45
CA LEU A 157 -15.07 -2.67 17.48
C LEU A 157 -14.14 -1.79 18.34
N ASN A 158 -14.64 -0.69 18.91
CA ASN A 158 -13.81 0.39 19.47
C ASN A 158 -12.75 0.88 18.45
N ALA A 159 -13.15 1.03 17.19
CA ALA A 159 -12.30 1.55 16.12
C ALA A 159 -12.06 3.06 16.28
N SER A 160 -10.86 3.52 15.90
CA SER A 160 -10.51 4.94 15.81
C SER A 160 -10.47 5.45 14.36
N PRO A 161 -10.43 6.78 14.12
CA PRO A 161 -10.18 7.36 12.80
C PRO A 161 -8.92 6.82 12.12
N GLU A 162 -7.84 6.65 12.89
CA GLU A 162 -6.56 6.12 12.44
C GLU A 162 -6.66 4.66 11.96
N GLU A 163 -7.37 3.80 12.71
CA GLU A 163 -7.58 2.40 12.29
C GLU A 163 -8.39 2.32 10.99
N ILE A 164 -9.44 3.14 10.85
CA ILE A 164 -10.23 3.18 9.62
C ILE A 164 -9.37 3.66 8.44
N ALA A 165 -8.51 4.67 8.65
CA ALA A 165 -7.55 5.11 7.65
C ALA A 165 -6.61 3.98 7.21
N THR A 166 -6.02 3.23 8.15
CA THR A 166 -5.17 2.08 7.83
C THR A 166 -5.94 0.96 7.13
N TRP A 167 -7.16 0.63 7.54
CA TRP A 167 -7.97 -0.37 6.84
C TRP A 167 -8.28 0.05 5.40
N ILE A 168 -8.45 1.34 5.11
CA ILE A 168 -8.66 1.83 3.74
C ILE A 168 -7.35 1.78 2.91
N TRP A 169 -6.20 2.03 3.54
CA TRP A 169 -4.88 1.88 2.92
C TRP A 169 -4.59 0.43 2.51
N MET A 170 -4.83 -0.54 3.41
CA MET A 170 -4.68 -1.98 3.09
C MET A 170 -5.73 -2.47 2.08
N GLY A 171 -6.97 -2.00 2.22
CA GLY A 171 -8.10 -2.38 1.37
C GLY A 171 -8.57 -3.84 1.51
N PRO A 172 -9.69 -4.23 0.86
CA PRO A 172 -10.33 -5.52 1.13
C PRO A 172 -9.49 -6.76 0.84
N ASN A 173 -8.58 -6.69 -0.15
CA ASN A 173 -7.73 -7.81 -0.54
C ASN A 173 -6.77 -8.26 0.59
N GLU A 174 -6.43 -7.34 1.50
CA GLU A 174 -5.55 -7.62 2.65
C GLU A 174 -6.33 -7.62 3.99
N GLY A 175 -7.67 -7.56 3.94
CA GLY A 175 -8.56 -7.57 5.12
C GLY A 175 -8.92 -6.19 5.67
N GLY A 176 -8.74 -5.15 4.86
CA GLY A 176 -9.18 -3.78 5.12
C GLY A 176 -10.54 -3.43 4.51
N LEU A 177 -10.80 -2.13 4.32
CA LEU A 177 -12.09 -1.57 3.87
C LEU A 177 -12.00 -0.95 2.47
N ALA A 178 -13.11 -0.92 1.75
CA ALA A 178 -13.29 -0.08 0.57
C ALA A 178 -13.96 1.24 0.93
N ALA A 179 -13.35 2.35 0.53
CA ALA A 179 -13.93 3.69 0.58
C ALA A 179 -14.24 4.19 -0.84
N TYR A 180 -15.19 5.11 -0.98
CA TYR A 180 -15.74 5.58 -2.26
C TYR A 180 -15.98 7.09 -2.25
N MET A 181 -15.83 7.74 -3.40
CA MET A 181 -16.09 9.16 -3.59
C MET A 181 -17.45 9.40 -4.24
N ASN A 182 -18.15 10.44 -3.78
CA ASN A 182 -19.39 10.99 -4.37
C ASN A 182 -20.55 9.96 -4.50
N ALA A 183 -20.65 9.01 -3.56
CA ALA A 183 -21.69 7.97 -3.57
C ALA A 183 -23.11 8.50 -3.23
N ASN A 184 -23.21 9.77 -2.84
CA ASN A 184 -24.46 10.53 -2.77
C ASN A 184 -25.00 10.98 -4.14
N GLU A 185 -24.17 10.98 -5.19
CA GLU A 185 -24.49 11.50 -6.52
C GLU A 185 -24.35 10.43 -7.64
N LEU A 186 -23.48 9.44 -7.44
CA LEU A 186 -23.13 8.45 -8.46
C LEU A 186 -23.71 7.06 -8.15
N GLU A 187 -24.43 6.46 -9.12
CA GLU A 187 -24.89 5.06 -9.00
C GLU A 187 -23.73 4.05 -9.02
N THR A 188 -22.57 4.42 -9.57
CA THR A 188 -21.32 3.64 -9.54
C THR A 188 -20.17 4.54 -9.10
N PRO A 189 -20.00 4.80 -7.79
CA PRO A 189 -19.00 5.74 -7.29
C PRO A 189 -17.58 5.20 -7.46
N GLN A 190 -16.63 6.12 -7.66
CA GLN A 190 -15.21 5.76 -7.78
C GLN A 190 -14.63 5.35 -6.42
N ARG A 191 -13.89 4.23 -6.37
CA ARG A 191 -13.16 3.82 -5.16
C ARG A 191 -12.06 4.85 -4.82
N PHE A 192 -12.04 5.27 -3.57
CA PHE A 192 -11.00 6.12 -2.98
C PHE A 192 -9.74 5.32 -2.67
N TYR A 193 -8.60 6.00 -2.78
CA TYR A 193 -7.28 5.58 -2.33
C TYR A 193 -6.55 6.83 -1.83
N PHE A 194 -5.67 6.69 -0.84
CA PHE A 194 -4.77 7.77 -0.47
C PHE A 194 -3.71 7.98 -1.56
N ASP A 195 -3.49 9.23 -1.94
CA ASP A 195 -2.41 9.64 -2.85
C ASP A 195 -1.22 10.13 -2.01
N TYR A 196 0.00 9.79 -2.43
CA TYR A 196 1.25 10.21 -1.80
C TYR A 196 1.38 11.74 -1.72
N PHE A 197 0.73 12.48 -2.64
CA PHE A 197 0.69 13.94 -2.62
C PHE A 197 -0.29 14.56 -1.60
N MET A 198 -1.06 13.76 -0.84
CA MET A 198 -1.97 14.26 0.20
C MET A 198 -1.24 14.72 1.48
N GLY A 199 0.04 14.40 1.65
CA GLY A 199 0.82 14.76 2.84
C GLY A 199 0.35 14.01 4.09
N THR A 200 0.31 14.68 5.25
CA THR A 200 0.02 14.03 6.54
C THR A 200 -1.45 14.05 6.96
N ASP A 201 -2.30 14.90 6.35
CA ASP A 201 -3.73 14.94 6.66
C ASP A 201 -4.50 13.82 5.94
N TYR A 202 -4.58 12.67 6.62
CA TYR A 202 -5.42 11.56 6.19
C TYR A 202 -6.91 11.80 6.52
N LEU A 203 -7.26 12.75 7.39
CA LEU A 203 -8.60 12.87 7.98
C LEU A 203 -9.55 13.72 7.12
N ALA A 204 -9.10 14.83 6.55
CA ALA A 204 -9.93 15.64 5.66
C ALA A 204 -10.38 14.86 4.40
N PRO A 205 -9.54 14.05 3.72
CA PRO A 205 -9.99 13.15 2.66
C PRO A 205 -11.03 12.12 3.13
N LEU A 206 -10.89 11.57 4.34
CA LEU A 206 -11.84 10.60 4.89
C LEU A 206 -13.22 11.22 5.17
N MET A 207 -13.30 12.49 5.56
CA MET A 207 -14.60 13.16 5.77
C MET A 207 -15.47 13.22 4.49
N ALA A 208 -14.86 13.14 3.30
CA ALA A 208 -15.55 13.05 2.01
C ALA A 208 -15.88 11.61 1.56
N CYS A 209 -15.39 10.59 2.27
CA CYS A 209 -15.52 9.19 1.89
C CYS A 209 -16.86 8.55 2.26
N TRP A 210 -17.29 7.63 1.41
CA TRP A 210 -18.49 6.81 1.53
C TRP A 210 -18.12 5.32 1.55
N PHE A 211 -18.96 4.49 2.16
CA PHE A 211 -18.71 3.07 2.39
C PHE A 211 -19.98 2.27 2.08
N LEU A 212 -19.84 1.05 1.58
CA LEU A 212 -20.98 0.14 1.45
C LEU A 212 -21.50 -0.22 2.85
N ALA A 213 -22.80 -0.08 3.07
CA ALA A 213 -23.42 -0.34 4.36
C ALA A 213 -23.25 -1.81 4.79
N ASP A 214 -23.31 -2.74 3.83
CA ASP A 214 -23.13 -4.17 4.08
C ASP A 214 -21.66 -4.53 4.37
N ASP A 215 -20.70 -3.90 3.68
CA ASP A 215 -19.27 -4.06 4.00
C ASP A 215 -19.01 -3.65 5.45
N VAL A 216 -19.43 -2.45 5.85
CA VAL A 216 -19.26 -1.97 7.24
C VAL A 216 -20.01 -2.85 8.24
N SER A 217 -21.22 -3.30 7.89
CA SER A 217 -22.05 -4.15 8.74
C SER A 217 -21.46 -5.56 8.93
N ASN A 218 -20.71 -6.08 7.96
CA ASN A 218 -20.05 -7.39 8.06
C ASN A 218 -18.55 -7.30 8.39
N PHE A 219 -17.95 -6.09 8.37
CA PHE A 219 -16.51 -5.92 8.52
C PHE A 219 -15.96 -6.48 9.83
N GLN A 220 -14.98 -7.36 9.69
CA GLN A 220 -14.09 -7.81 10.75
C GLN A 220 -12.66 -7.59 10.24
N PRO A 221 -11.86 -6.71 10.87
CA PRO A 221 -10.49 -6.45 10.43
C PRO A 221 -9.60 -7.67 10.70
N ASN A 222 -8.73 -8.00 9.74
CA ASN A 222 -7.66 -8.97 9.97
C ASN A 222 -6.69 -8.51 11.08
N ASP A 223 -6.39 -7.22 11.11
CA ASP A 223 -5.39 -6.62 11.97
C ASP A 223 -5.92 -5.34 12.66
N ARG A 224 -5.51 -5.16 13.92
CA ARG A 224 -5.84 -4.00 14.78
C ARG A 224 -4.58 -3.19 15.08
N TYR A 225 -4.73 -1.88 15.30
CA TYR A 225 -3.60 -0.96 15.42
C TYR A 225 -3.64 -0.12 16.70
N ILE A 226 -2.47 0.32 17.14
CA ILE A 226 -2.26 1.28 18.23
C ILE A 226 -1.42 2.44 17.72
N THR A 227 -1.76 3.68 18.12
CA THR A 227 -0.99 4.86 17.73
C THR A 227 0.37 4.88 18.45
N GLY A 228 1.37 5.51 17.83
CA GLY A 228 2.69 5.69 18.43
C GLY A 228 2.61 6.45 19.75
N LYS A 229 1.71 7.44 19.85
CA LYS A 229 1.41 8.13 21.12
C LYS A 229 0.97 7.12 22.21
N THR A 230 -0.07 6.33 21.94
CA THR A 230 -0.60 5.40 22.95
C THR A 230 0.38 4.26 23.23
N LEU A 231 1.24 3.88 22.28
CA LEU A 231 2.31 2.90 22.51
C LEU A 231 3.43 3.47 23.42
N ILE A 232 3.85 4.72 23.21
CA ILE A 232 4.77 5.43 24.12
C ILE A 232 4.18 5.51 25.54
N GLU A 233 2.90 5.89 25.67
CA GLU A 233 2.16 5.95 26.95
C GLU A 233 1.89 4.57 27.60
N ARG A 234 1.97 3.49 26.82
CA ARG A 234 1.84 2.10 27.29
C ARG A 234 3.17 1.57 27.81
N TRP A 235 4.26 1.76 27.08
CA TRP A 235 5.58 1.23 27.43
C TRP A 235 6.39 2.12 28.38
N SER A 236 6.05 3.41 28.54
CA SER A 236 6.62 4.27 29.60
C SER A 236 6.32 3.78 31.03
N LYS A 237 5.37 2.86 31.20
CA LYS A 237 4.99 2.25 32.47
C LYS A 237 5.92 1.10 32.88
N GLN A 238 6.78 0.61 31.98
CA GLN A 238 7.67 -0.50 32.26
C GLN A 238 8.94 -0.01 32.99
N PRO A 239 9.28 -0.55 34.18
CA PRO A 239 10.41 -0.07 34.96
C PRO A 239 11.75 -0.11 34.20
N GLY A 240 12.44 1.03 34.12
CA GLY A 240 13.73 1.16 33.45
C GLY A 240 13.69 1.27 31.92
N ILE A 241 12.51 1.13 31.29
CA ILE A 241 12.36 1.26 29.84
C ILE A 241 12.24 2.73 29.43
N GLN A 242 13.10 3.17 28.50
CA GLN A 242 12.94 4.43 27.78
C GLN A 242 12.12 4.14 26.50
N PRO A 243 10.84 4.55 26.43
CA PRO A 243 9.90 4.02 25.44
C PRO A 243 10.32 4.30 23.99
N GLU A 244 10.80 5.49 23.67
CA GLU A 244 11.27 5.79 22.30
C GLU A 244 12.48 4.96 21.88
N ALA A 245 13.49 4.86 22.76
CA ALA A 245 14.70 4.08 22.48
C ALA A 245 14.35 2.60 22.30
N TYR A 246 13.42 2.09 23.11
CA TYR A 246 12.91 0.73 23.02
C TYR A 246 12.07 0.50 21.74
N ILE A 247 11.18 1.40 21.35
CA ILE A 247 10.43 1.31 20.08
C ILE A 247 11.40 1.28 18.89
N ARG A 248 12.39 2.18 18.84
CA ARG A 248 13.44 2.14 17.80
C ARG A 248 14.21 0.82 17.81
N ALA A 249 14.53 0.28 19.00
CA ALA A 249 15.16 -1.03 19.11
C ALA A 249 14.27 -2.16 18.55
N LYS A 250 12.98 -2.24 18.91
CA LYS A 250 12.05 -3.28 18.39
C LYS A 250 11.84 -3.19 16.87
N ILE A 251 11.85 -1.99 16.30
CA ILE A 251 11.78 -1.75 14.85
C ILE A 251 13.06 -2.22 14.14
N THR A 252 14.21 -1.93 14.74
CA THR A 252 15.53 -2.40 14.27
C THR A 252 15.65 -3.92 14.37
N GLU A 253 15.21 -4.52 15.49
CA GLU A 253 15.07 -5.97 15.72
C GLU A 253 14.05 -6.65 14.80
N SER A 254 13.35 -5.90 13.94
CA SER A 254 12.36 -6.41 12.99
C SER A 254 11.04 -6.92 13.59
N ARG A 255 10.86 -6.75 14.90
CA ARG A 255 9.68 -7.22 15.66
C ARG A 255 8.53 -6.23 15.65
N LEU A 256 8.78 -4.98 15.25
CA LEU A 256 7.81 -3.90 15.15
C LEU A 256 7.95 -3.16 13.80
N LEU A 257 6.86 -2.57 13.31
CA LEU A 257 6.79 -1.81 12.06
C LEU A 257 5.90 -0.59 12.26
N ASP A 258 6.37 0.59 11.87
CA ASP A 258 5.59 1.82 11.84
C ASP A 258 4.90 2.02 10.47
N LEU A 259 3.67 2.51 10.50
CA LEU A 259 2.87 2.83 9.30
C LEU A 259 2.28 4.25 9.42
N HIS A 260 2.08 4.92 8.29
CA HIS A 260 1.21 6.10 8.19
C HIS A 260 0.25 5.94 7.01
N PRO A 261 -1.08 6.20 7.14
CA PRO A 261 -2.07 5.87 6.11
C PRO A 261 -1.89 6.55 4.74
N THR A 262 -1.13 7.63 4.65
CA THR A 262 -0.83 8.36 3.39
C THR A 262 0.62 8.22 2.91
N MET A 263 1.56 7.91 3.80
CA MET A 263 3.02 7.96 3.52
C MET A 263 3.70 6.60 3.61
N GLY A 264 3.06 5.58 4.20
CA GLY A 264 3.62 4.24 4.38
C GLY A 264 4.63 4.11 5.54
N GLY A 265 4.97 5.18 6.26
CA GLY A 265 5.92 5.17 7.39
C GLY A 265 6.09 6.55 8.04
N THR A 266 7.00 6.67 9.02
CA THR A 266 7.14 7.84 9.91
C THR A 266 8.59 8.11 10.36
N GLN A 267 8.79 9.15 11.18
CA GLN A 267 10.04 9.49 11.89
C GLN A 267 10.63 8.37 12.78
N TRP A 268 9.95 7.23 12.95
CA TRP A 268 10.55 6.04 13.58
C TRP A 268 11.61 5.38 12.71
N THR A 269 11.38 5.31 11.39
CA THR A 269 12.29 4.71 10.39
C THR A 269 12.89 5.72 9.41
N ARG A 270 12.43 6.98 9.45
CA ARG A 270 12.80 8.04 8.50
C ARG A 270 13.27 9.32 9.22
N ASP A 271 13.68 10.30 8.43
CA ASP A 271 14.06 11.64 8.88
C ASP A 271 12.87 12.53 9.30
N GLU A 272 13.16 13.74 9.77
CA GLU A 272 12.19 14.68 10.35
C GLU A 272 11.14 15.21 9.36
N THR A 273 11.33 15.05 8.04
CA THR A 273 10.33 15.47 7.03
C THR A 273 9.11 14.53 6.95
N TRP A 274 9.20 13.36 7.58
CA TRP A 274 8.13 12.34 7.61
C TRP A 274 7.12 12.59 8.75
N PRO A 275 5.96 11.90 8.73
CA PRO A 275 4.95 12.06 9.78
C PRO A 275 5.51 11.84 11.20
N PRO A 276 5.04 12.60 12.22
CA PRO A 276 5.53 12.48 13.59
C PRO A 276 5.37 11.08 14.18
N LYS A 277 6.29 10.69 15.05
CA LYS A 277 6.31 9.39 15.77
C LYS A 277 4.97 9.05 16.41
N GLU A 278 4.28 10.06 16.92
CA GLU A 278 3.01 9.99 17.64
C GLU A 278 1.86 9.54 16.74
N THR A 279 1.93 9.88 15.45
CA THR A 279 0.95 9.55 14.40
C THR A 279 1.17 8.20 13.74
N ALA A 280 2.28 7.53 14.05
CA ALA A 280 2.56 6.19 13.57
C ALA A 280 1.50 5.19 14.02
N LEU A 281 1.22 4.19 13.20
CA LEU A 281 0.33 3.08 13.53
C LEU A 281 1.12 1.79 13.60
N PHE A 282 0.94 1.07 14.71
CA PHE A 282 1.63 -0.16 15.05
C PHE A 282 0.63 -1.29 15.18
N LEU A 283 0.95 -2.45 14.62
CA LEU A 283 0.14 -3.66 14.73
C LEU A 283 0.08 -4.14 16.19
N LEU A 284 -1.13 -4.27 16.75
CA LEU A 284 -1.34 -4.71 18.13
C LEU A 284 -0.86 -6.15 18.37
N THR A 285 -0.85 -6.99 17.34
CA THR A 285 -0.30 -8.35 17.35
C THR A 285 1.21 -8.34 17.59
N HIS A 286 1.96 -7.50 16.88
CA HIS A 286 3.40 -7.29 17.11
C HIS A 286 3.69 -6.74 18.52
N VAL A 287 2.91 -5.75 18.97
CA VAL A 287 3.03 -5.18 20.32
C VAL A 287 2.79 -6.25 21.39
N ALA A 288 1.73 -7.07 21.26
CA ALA A 288 1.43 -8.14 22.21
C ALA A 288 2.51 -9.22 22.26
N HIS A 289 3.08 -9.64 21.11
CA HIS A 289 4.19 -10.59 21.10
C HIS A 289 5.44 -10.02 21.81
N ILE A 290 5.79 -8.75 21.54
CA ILE A 290 6.91 -8.08 22.21
C ILE A 290 6.69 -8.01 23.72
N GLU A 291 5.48 -7.69 24.18
CA GLU A 291 5.19 -7.62 25.62
C GLU A 291 5.25 -8.98 26.32
N ILE A 292 4.84 -10.06 25.64
CA ILE A 292 4.97 -11.44 26.15
C ILE A 292 6.44 -11.87 26.22
N GLU A 293 7.22 -11.59 25.17
CA GLU A 293 8.62 -12.03 25.06
C GLU A 293 9.60 -11.23 25.93
N ASP A 294 9.42 -9.90 26.05
CA ASP A 294 10.40 -9.01 26.70
C ASP A 294 9.94 -8.52 28.10
N PHE A 295 8.64 -8.56 28.42
CA PHE A 295 8.09 -8.12 29.72
C PHE A 295 7.30 -9.20 30.49
N GLY A 296 7.15 -10.41 29.94
CA GLY A 296 6.38 -11.48 30.57
C GLY A 296 6.99 -11.99 31.88
N GLU A 297 6.20 -12.07 32.95
CA GLU A 297 6.60 -12.80 34.16
C GLU A 297 6.67 -14.32 33.90
N ASP A 298 7.46 -15.00 34.73
CA ASP A 298 7.80 -16.42 34.63
C ASP A 298 6.55 -17.31 34.55
N VAL A 299 6.31 -17.93 33.37
CA VAL A 299 5.04 -18.54 32.90
C VAL A 299 4.58 -19.75 33.74
N THR A 300 5.32 -20.11 34.79
CA THR A 300 5.09 -21.30 35.63
C THR A 300 4.17 -21.07 36.85
N LYS A 301 3.70 -19.85 37.12
CA LYS A 301 2.85 -19.56 38.30
C LYS A 301 1.61 -18.73 37.98
N LYS A 302 0.44 -19.35 38.23
CA LYS A 302 -0.94 -18.82 38.11
C LYS A 302 -1.49 -18.66 36.69
N LEU A 303 -2.15 -19.69 36.21
CA LEU A 303 -3.41 -19.58 35.48
C LEU A 303 -4.27 -20.79 35.85
N SER A 304 -5.46 -20.56 36.41
CA SER A 304 -6.43 -21.63 36.70
C SER A 304 -7.14 -22.03 35.40
N SER A 305 -7.35 -23.32 35.21
CA SER A 305 -7.83 -23.92 33.96
C SER A 305 -9.33 -23.72 33.66
N SER A 306 -9.94 -22.65 34.18
CA SER A 306 -11.38 -22.34 34.04
C SER A 306 -11.69 -21.32 32.95
N ASP A 307 -10.77 -20.36 32.71
CA ASP A 307 -11.11 -19.12 32.00
C ASP A 307 -10.66 -19.13 30.52
N LEU A 308 -9.91 -20.18 30.12
CA LEU A 308 -9.50 -20.40 28.74
C LEU A 308 -10.60 -21.10 27.95
N LEU A 309 -11.52 -20.29 27.38
CA LEU A 309 -12.18 -20.71 26.14
C LEU A 309 -11.09 -21.06 25.11
N PRO A 310 -11.29 -22.09 24.27
CA PRO A 310 -10.29 -22.49 23.29
C PRO A 310 -10.13 -21.39 22.24
N VAL A 311 -9.08 -20.58 22.39
CA VAL A 311 -8.58 -19.73 21.32
C VAL A 311 -8.16 -20.68 20.20
N ILE A 312 -9.02 -20.82 19.19
CA ILE A 312 -8.68 -21.54 17.97
C ILE A 312 -7.67 -20.68 17.23
N ILE A 313 -6.38 -20.92 17.52
CA ILE A 313 -5.24 -20.27 16.86
C ILE A 313 -5.26 -20.67 15.39
N LYS A 314 -5.99 -19.89 14.59
CA LYS A 314 -5.83 -19.90 13.14
C LYS A 314 -4.44 -19.32 12.84
N PRO A 315 -3.64 -19.94 11.96
CA PRO A 315 -2.38 -19.33 11.51
C PRO A 315 -2.69 -17.95 10.91
N SER A 316 -1.89 -16.96 11.26
CA SER A 316 -2.23 -15.55 11.11
C SER A 316 -2.34 -15.12 9.64
N GLY A 317 -3.30 -14.22 9.37
CA GLY A 317 -3.22 -13.36 8.20
C GLY A 317 -1.92 -12.56 8.25
N HIS A 318 -1.23 -12.42 7.12
CA HIS A 318 0.16 -11.98 7.10
C HIS A 318 0.40 -10.72 6.26
N LEU A 319 0.38 -9.58 6.94
CA LEU A 319 1.15 -8.37 6.61
C LEU A 319 2.43 -8.27 7.48
N ASN A 320 2.91 -9.43 7.92
CA ASN A 320 3.75 -9.59 9.11
C ASN A 320 5.05 -10.35 8.78
N HIS A 321 6.17 -9.93 9.39
CA HIS A 321 7.45 -10.63 9.29
C HIS A 321 7.31 -12.04 9.90
N ASP A 322 7.34 -13.06 9.05
CA ASP A 322 7.10 -14.44 9.46
C ASP A 322 8.40 -15.04 10.01
N LEU A 323 8.40 -15.33 11.32
CA LEU A 323 9.56 -15.89 12.02
C LEU A 323 9.93 -17.31 11.54
N GLN A 324 8.98 -18.13 11.10
CA GLN A 324 9.25 -19.46 10.55
C GLN A 324 9.83 -19.33 9.14
N MET A 325 9.27 -18.43 8.32
CA MET A 325 9.79 -18.09 7.00
C MET A 325 11.20 -17.49 7.10
N GLN A 326 11.47 -16.59 8.06
CA GLN A 326 12.80 -16.03 8.30
C GLN A 326 13.78 -17.10 8.83
N GLN A 327 13.34 -18.06 9.65
CA GLN A 327 14.18 -19.20 10.06
C GLN A 327 14.54 -20.07 8.85
N ARG A 328 13.57 -20.46 8.02
CA ARG A 328 13.82 -21.23 6.78
C ARG A 328 14.65 -20.44 5.76
N ALA A 329 14.48 -19.12 5.68
CA ALA A 329 15.33 -18.23 4.87
C ALA A 329 16.79 -18.24 5.35
N ASN A 330 17.04 -18.25 6.66
CA ASN A 330 18.38 -18.38 7.24
C ASN A 330 19.01 -19.76 6.96
N GLU A 331 18.22 -20.83 6.98
CA GLU A 331 18.67 -22.16 6.59
C GLU A 331 19.05 -22.20 5.10
N ILE A 332 18.16 -21.77 4.21
CA ILE A 332 18.42 -21.64 2.76
C ILE A 332 19.65 -20.77 2.49
N ALA A 333 19.81 -19.66 3.22
CA ALA A 333 20.99 -18.81 3.09
C ALA A 333 22.28 -19.56 3.49
N THR A 334 22.21 -20.39 4.53
CA THR A 334 23.31 -21.24 4.99
C THR A 334 23.60 -22.41 4.03
N GLU A 335 22.59 -23.03 3.43
CA GLU A 335 22.73 -24.03 2.36
C GLU A 335 23.47 -23.46 1.13
N ILE A 336 23.05 -22.28 0.66
CA ILE A 336 23.67 -21.61 -0.50
C ILE A 336 25.08 -21.13 -0.15
N PHE A 337 25.31 -20.60 1.06
CA PHE A 337 26.65 -20.23 1.51
C PHE A 337 27.58 -21.44 1.62
N THR A 338 27.08 -22.57 2.14
CA THR A 338 27.90 -23.79 2.32
C THR A 338 28.35 -24.38 0.99
N SER A 339 27.48 -24.35 -0.02
CA SER A 339 27.75 -24.87 -1.37
C SER A 339 28.55 -23.90 -2.26
N THR A 340 28.29 -22.59 -2.21
CA THR A 340 28.92 -21.60 -3.10
C THR A 340 30.07 -20.79 -2.49
N LYS A 341 30.25 -20.87 -1.16
CA LYS A 341 31.15 -20.03 -0.35
C LYS A 341 30.93 -18.52 -0.51
N ARG A 342 29.73 -18.11 -0.94
CA ARG A 342 29.33 -16.69 -1.11
C ARG A 342 28.01 -16.43 -0.37
N LEU A 343 27.88 -15.23 0.19
CA LEU A 343 26.63 -14.76 0.78
C LEU A 343 25.56 -14.64 -0.33
N PRO A 344 24.35 -15.20 -0.16
CA PRO A 344 23.28 -15.07 -1.13
C PRO A 344 22.55 -13.73 -1.00
N THR A 345 21.98 -13.24 -2.10
CA THR A 345 21.09 -12.08 -2.12
C THR A 345 19.73 -12.43 -1.51
N LYS A 346 18.99 -11.40 -1.06
CA LYS A 346 17.60 -11.54 -0.56
C LYS A 346 16.74 -12.32 -1.53
N ASP A 347 16.81 -11.95 -2.80
CA ASP A 347 15.95 -12.43 -3.88
C ASP A 347 16.25 -13.89 -4.21
N LYS A 348 17.52 -14.30 -4.13
CA LYS A 348 17.91 -15.70 -4.34
C LYS A 348 17.39 -16.63 -3.24
N VAL A 349 17.32 -16.14 -2.00
CA VAL A 349 16.70 -16.86 -0.88
C VAL A 349 15.17 -16.84 -1.01
N ALA A 350 14.59 -15.67 -1.32
CA ALA A 350 13.15 -15.49 -1.46
C ALA A 350 12.56 -16.35 -2.58
N ASN A 351 13.22 -16.44 -3.75
CA ASN A 351 12.80 -17.29 -4.86
C ASN A 351 12.74 -18.78 -4.46
N LYS A 352 13.79 -19.31 -3.79
CA LYS A 352 13.78 -20.71 -3.35
C LYS A 352 12.68 -20.96 -2.30
N LEU A 353 12.49 -20.02 -1.37
CA LEU A 353 11.50 -20.15 -0.30
C LEU A 353 10.06 -19.98 -0.80
N ALA A 354 9.83 -19.14 -1.81
CA ALA A 354 8.56 -19.01 -2.53
C ALA A 354 8.17 -20.32 -3.22
N LEU A 355 9.13 -21.00 -3.86
CA LEU A 355 8.95 -22.32 -4.46
C LEU A 355 8.65 -23.41 -3.42
N GLU A 356 9.34 -23.40 -2.27
CA GLU A 356 9.07 -24.35 -1.17
C GLU A 356 7.67 -24.15 -0.56
N LEU A 357 7.22 -22.89 -0.39
CA LEU A 357 5.97 -22.54 0.30
C LEU A 357 4.76 -22.29 -0.63
N LYS A 358 4.95 -22.29 -1.96
CA LYS A 358 3.91 -22.04 -2.99
C LYS A 358 3.18 -20.70 -2.82
N ILE A 359 3.93 -19.65 -2.54
CA ILE A 359 3.47 -18.25 -2.40
C ILE A 359 4.31 -17.34 -3.29
N SER A 360 3.84 -16.13 -3.63
CA SER A 360 4.60 -15.25 -4.54
C SER A 360 5.94 -14.82 -3.95
N VAL A 361 6.94 -14.60 -4.81
CA VAL A 361 8.26 -14.11 -4.39
C VAL A 361 8.14 -12.77 -3.67
N ASP A 362 7.23 -11.90 -4.14
CA ASP A 362 6.96 -10.61 -3.52
C ASP A 362 6.36 -10.75 -2.11
N THR A 363 5.48 -11.74 -1.90
CA THR A 363 4.97 -12.12 -0.58
C THR A 363 6.11 -12.52 0.36
N VAL A 364 7.09 -13.32 -0.12
CA VAL A 364 8.27 -13.69 0.66
C VAL A 364 9.16 -12.48 0.91
N LEU A 365 9.43 -11.64 -0.09
CA LEU A 365 10.26 -10.44 0.03
C LEU A 365 9.69 -9.43 1.04
N ARG A 366 8.36 -9.31 1.14
CA ARG A 366 7.71 -8.47 2.17
C ARG A 366 7.80 -9.09 3.58
N ARG A 367 7.93 -10.42 3.70
CA ARG A 367 7.94 -11.16 4.98
C ARG A 367 9.32 -11.53 5.52
N ILE A 368 10.38 -11.56 4.68
CA ILE A 368 11.77 -11.83 5.10
C ILE A 368 12.67 -10.60 5.03
N ARG A 369 13.72 -10.55 5.87
CA ARG A 369 14.73 -9.48 5.91
C ARG A 369 16.15 -10.02 5.71
N VAL A 370 17.08 -9.13 5.31
CA VAL A 370 18.46 -9.48 4.89
C VAL A 370 19.42 -9.60 6.08
N GLU A 371 19.02 -10.38 7.09
CA GLU A 371 19.81 -10.63 8.29
C GLU A 371 20.15 -12.12 8.40
N TRP A 372 21.09 -12.56 7.57
CA TRP A 372 21.53 -13.95 7.52
C TRP A 372 22.32 -14.33 8.78
N LYS A 373 21.67 -15.01 9.72
CA LYS A 373 22.28 -15.60 10.92
C LYS A 373 23.05 -16.89 10.57
N ILE A 374 24.01 -16.76 9.66
CA ILE A 374 24.88 -17.87 9.21
C ILE A 374 25.74 -18.31 10.40
N LYS A 375 25.54 -19.56 10.84
CA LYS A 375 26.44 -20.22 11.78
C LYS A 375 27.78 -20.46 11.08
N SER A 376 28.76 -19.60 11.35
CA SER A 376 30.16 -19.87 10.97
C SER A 376 30.57 -21.27 11.41
N PRO A 377 31.22 -22.08 10.54
CA PRO A 377 31.72 -23.39 10.96
C PRO A 377 32.73 -23.20 12.10
N PRO A 378 32.88 -24.19 13.01
CA PRO A 378 33.83 -24.10 14.10
C PRO A 378 35.23 -23.85 13.53
N LYS A 379 35.93 -22.85 14.07
CA LYS A 379 37.31 -22.54 13.68
C LYS A 379 38.15 -23.80 13.91
N PHE A 380 38.73 -24.34 12.84
CA PHE A 380 39.77 -25.36 12.98
C PHE A 380 40.88 -24.80 13.85
N GLN A 381 41.10 -25.40 15.02
CA GLN A 381 42.27 -25.11 15.83
C GLN A 381 43.48 -25.66 15.10
N ILE A 382 44.24 -24.78 14.45
CA ILE A 382 45.57 -25.11 13.96
C ILE A 382 46.45 -25.26 15.20
N HIS A 383 46.60 -26.48 15.70
CA HIS A 383 47.60 -26.78 16.72
C HIS A 383 48.98 -26.46 16.15
N PRO A 384 49.83 -25.69 16.86
CA PRO A 384 51.20 -25.49 16.45
C PRO A 384 51.98 -26.80 16.51
N LYS A 385 52.92 -26.94 15.58
CA LYS A 385 54.02 -27.92 15.58
C LYS A 385 55.30 -27.17 15.22
#